data_AF-A0A813K5Z4-F1
#
_entry.id   AF-A0A813K5Z4-F1
#
_cell.length_a   1.000
_cell.length_b   1.000
_cell.length_c   1.000
_cell.angle_alpha   90.00
_cell.angle_beta   90.00
_cell.angle_gamma   90.00
#
_symmetry.space_group_name_H-M   'P 1'
#
loop_
_entity.id
_entity.type
_entity.pdbx_description
1 polymer ?
#
loop_
_entity_poly.entity_id
_entity_poly.type
_entity_poly.pdbx_seq_one_letter_code
_entity_poly.pdbx_strand_id
1 'polypeptide(L)'
;MFTALPITELFCKLKDAGVDCEISDSAGTYICNYIYFKSLLQAANSGACVLFVHTPDFRTVPEEQQVKAMEELLKAIADLASRGRF
;
A
#
# COMPACT_ATOMS: atom_id res chain seq x y z
N MET A 1 -3.30 13.91 -5.34
CA MET A 1 -4.44 12.97 -5.29
C MET A 1 -4.05 11.89 -4.31
N PHE A 2 -4.95 11.52 -3.41
CA PHE A 2 -4.67 10.56 -2.35
C PHE A 2 -5.47 9.27 -2.59
N THR A 3 -4.96 8.16 -2.05
CA THR A 3 -5.72 6.92 -1.98
C THR A 3 -6.97 7.08 -1.12
N ALA A 4 -8.03 6.36 -1.47
CA ALA A 4 -9.25 6.25 -0.65
C ALA A 4 -9.10 5.23 0.49
N LEU A 5 -8.02 4.45 0.51
CA LEU A 5 -7.77 3.44 1.54
C LEU A 5 -7.44 4.13 2.89
N PRO A 6 -7.88 3.56 4.03
CA PRO A 6 -7.57 4.08 5.36
C PRO A 6 -6.12 3.74 5.75
N ILE A 7 -5.16 4.50 5.20
CA ILE A 7 -3.71 4.23 5.33
C ILE A 7 -3.25 4.11 6.79
N THR A 8 -3.75 4.95 7.69
CA THR A 8 -3.39 4.88 9.11
C THR A 8 -3.81 3.56 9.75
N GLU A 9 -5.00 3.06 9.45
CA GLU A 9 -5.48 1.79 9.99
C GLU A 9 -4.75 0.60 9.37
N LEU A 10 -4.46 0.69 8.07
CA LEU A 10 -3.64 -0.30 7.36
C LEU A 10 -2.22 -0.36 7.96
N PHE A 11 -1.62 0.79 8.25
CA PHE A 11 -0.33 0.91 8.90
C PHE A 11 -0.34 0.29 10.31
N CYS A 12 -1.35 0.59 11.13
CA CYS A 12 -1.46 -0.02 12.46
C CYS A 12 -1.56 -1.55 12.36
N LYS A 13 -2.38 -2.09 11.45
CA LYS A 13 -2.49 -3.54 11.24
C LYS A 13 -1.16 -4.19 10.84
N LEU A 14 -0.41 -3.54 9.95
CA LEU A 14 0.91 -4.01 9.53
C LEU A 14 1.93 -4.00 10.67
N LYS A 15 1.94 -2.94 11.49
CA LYS A 15 2.79 -2.85 12.67
C LYS A 15 2.44 -3.91 13.72
N ASP A 16 1.15 -4.14 13.96
CA ASP A 16 0.67 -5.19 14.86
C ASP A 16 1.07 -6.60 14.36
N ALA A 17 1.15 -6.80 13.04
CA ALA A 17 1.64 -8.02 12.41
C ALA A 17 3.18 -8.13 12.38
N GLY A 18 3.91 -7.17 12.95
CA GLY A 18 5.38 -7.17 13.00
C GLY A 18 6.06 -6.76 11.70
N VAL A 19 5.34 -6.14 10.76
CA VAL A 19 5.91 -5.64 9.51
C VAL A 19 6.66 -4.32 9.75
N ASP A 20 7.94 -4.28 9.37
CA ASP A 20 8.71 -3.05 9.42
C ASP A 20 8.42 -2.16 8.21
N CYS A 21 7.41 -1.29 8.34
CA CYS A 21 7.01 -0.33 7.32
C CYS A 21 6.84 1.09 7.87
N GLU A 22 6.67 2.06 6.97
CA GLU A 22 6.34 3.44 7.27
C GLU A 22 5.32 3.99 6.26
N ILE A 23 4.62 5.06 6.63
CA ILE A 23 3.76 5.81 5.70
C ILE A 23 4.64 6.80 4.96
N SER A 24 4.58 6.78 3.62
CA SER A 24 5.27 7.74 2.78
C SER A 24 4.29 8.80 2.26
N ASP A 25 4.65 10.08 2.46
CA ASP A 25 3.90 11.23 1.95
C ASP A 25 4.24 11.56 0.48
N SER A 26 5.22 10.86 -0.12
CA SER A 26 5.67 11.13 -1.49
C SER A 26 6.06 9.87 -2.25
N ALA A 27 5.49 9.69 -3.44
CA ALA A 27 5.91 8.63 -4.37
C ALA A 27 7.10 9.04 -5.27
N GLY A 28 7.75 10.16 -4.95
CA GLY A 28 8.81 10.77 -5.76
C GLY A 28 8.28 11.50 -7.00
N THR A 29 9.17 11.81 -7.94
CA THR A 29 8.86 12.58 -9.16
C THR A 29 9.17 11.83 -10.45
N TYR A 30 9.44 10.52 -10.35
CA TYR A 30 9.77 9.67 -11.48
C TYR A 30 8.59 8.76 -11.85
N ILE A 31 8.88 7.63 -12.51
CA ILE A 31 7.88 6.73 -13.07
C ILE A 31 6.91 6.16 -12.02
N CYS A 32 7.36 5.95 -10.78
CA CYS A 32 6.54 5.45 -9.68
C CYS A 32 5.33 6.37 -9.42
N ASN A 33 5.58 7.65 -9.21
CA ASN A 33 4.52 8.63 -9.00
C ASN A 33 3.65 8.81 -10.25
N TYR A 34 4.24 8.75 -11.45
CA TYR A 34 3.47 8.81 -12.69
C TYR A 34 2.43 7.68 -12.78
N ILE A 35 2.85 6.43 -12.55
CA ILE A 35 1.96 5.26 -12.58
C ILE A 35 0.91 5.38 -11.47
N TYR A 36 1.33 5.71 -10.24
CA TYR A 36 0.40 5.88 -9.12
C TYR A 36 -0.68 6.93 -9.41
N PHE A 37 -0.28 8.11 -9.89
CA PHE A 37 -1.20 9.19 -10.22
C PHE A 37 -2.18 8.81 -11.34
N LYS A 38 -1.69 8.15 -12.40
CA LYS A 38 -2.54 7.67 -13.49
C LYS A 38 -3.55 6.62 -13.02
N SER A 39 -3.13 5.69 -12.16
CA SER A 39 -4.02 4.69 -11.56
C SER A 39 -5.10 5.34 -10.70
N LEU A 40 -4.74 6.34 -9.89
CA LEU A 40 -5.72 7.08 -9.08
C LEU A 40 -6.76 7.83 -9.94
N LEU A 41 -6.32 8.47 -11.04
CA LEU A 41 -7.24 9.13 -11.98
C LEU A 41 -8.24 8.16 -12.61
N GLN A 42 -7.78 6.96 -12.97
CA GLN A 42 -8.65 5.92 -13.53
C GLN A 42 -9.65 5.42 -12.47
N ALA A 43 -9.16 5.17 -11.25
CA ALA A 43 -9.94 4.68 -10.12
C ALA A 43 -11.09 5.60 -9.72
N ALA A 44 -10.90 6.91 -9.83
CA ALA A 44 -11.95 7.90 -9.60
C ALA A 44 -13.21 7.69 -10.45
N ASN A 45 -13.08 7.05 -11.63
CA ASN A 45 -14.19 6.76 -12.53
C ASN A 45 -14.73 5.33 -12.43
N SER A 46 -13.99 4.41 -11.81
CA SER A 46 -14.36 2.98 -11.73
C SER A 46 -14.79 2.51 -10.34
N GLY A 47 -14.59 3.31 -9.30
CA GLY A 47 -14.83 2.91 -7.91
C GLY A 47 -13.77 1.94 -7.37
N ALA A 48 -12.70 1.68 -8.12
CA ALA A 48 -11.59 0.87 -7.64
C ALA A 48 -10.78 1.62 -6.55
N CYS A 49 -10.15 0.88 -5.65
CA CYS A 49 -9.17 1.43 -4.73
C CYS A 49 -7.74 1.24 -5.27
N VAL A 50 -6.86 2.20 -5.03
CA VAL A 50 -5.47 2.19 -5.50
C VAL A 50 -4.54 2.46 -4.34
N LEU A 51 -3.53 1.60 -4.17
CA LEU A 51 -2.42 1.77 -3.25
C LEU A 51 -1.11 1.73 -4.04
N PHE A 52 -0.11 2.49 -3.61
CA PHE A 52 1.26 2.34 -4.09
C PHE A 52 2.17 2.04 -2.90
N VAL A 53 3.04 1.04 -3.06
CA VAL A 53 3.96 0.58 -2.02
C VAL A 53 5.37 0.58 -2.58
N HIS A 54 6.28 1.28 -1.92
CA HIS A 54 7.71 1.17 -2.20
C HIS A 54 8.26 0.00 -1.40
N THR A 55 9.15 -0.77 -2.03
CA THR A 55 9.96 -1.77 -1.34
C THR A 55 11.44 -1.44 -1.51
N PRO A 56 12.28 -1.76 -0.52
CA PRO A 56 13.71 -1.59 -0.66
C PRO A 56 14.31 -2.67 -1.57
N ASP A 57 15.58 -2.51 -1.92
CA ASP A 57 16.35 -3.52 -2.64
C ASP A 57 16.48 -4.82 -1.82
N PHE A 58 16.50 -5.98 -2.49
CA PHE A 58 16.59 -7.29 -1.82
C PHE A 58 17.87 -7.49 -0.99
N ARG A 59 18.93 -6.71 -1.26
CA ARG A 59 20.15 -6.70 -0.43
C ARG A 59 19.94 -6.00 0.92
N THR A 60 18.95 -5.11 1.01
CA THR A 60 18.62 -4.38 2.25
C THR A 60 17.60 -5.14 3.06
N VAL A 61 16.56 -5.66 2.41
CA VAL A 61 15.55 -6.53 3.02
C VAL A 61 15.36 -7.75 2.14
N PRO A 62 15.64 -8.98 2.61
CA PRO A 62 15.54 -10.19 1.80
C PRO A 62 14.15 -10.36 1.16
N GLU A 63 14.13 -10.92 -0.05
CA GLU A 63 12.91 -11.16 -0.82
C GLU A 63 11.83 -11.89 0.00
N GLU A 64 12.19 -12.94 0.73
CA GLU A 64 11.27 -13.70 1.57
C GLU A 64 10.56 -12.81 2.62
N GLN A 65 11.28 -11.85 3.20
CA GLN A 65 10.71 -10.92 4.16
C GLN A 65 9.78 -9.90 3.47
N GLN A 66 10.14 -9.45 2.26
CA GLN A 66 9.26 -8.57 1.48
C GLN A 66 7.98 -9.28 1.04
N VAL A 67 8.07 -10.55 0.63
CA VAL A 67 6.90 -11.37 0.28
C VAL A 67 5.97 -11.54 1.48
N LYS A 68 6.51 -11.90 2.65
CA LYS A 68 5.71 -11.97 3.90
C LYS A 68 5.03 -10.64 4.22
N ALA A 69 5.73 -9.51 4.05
CA ALA A 69 5.13 -8.20 4.25
C ALA A 69 3.99 -7.91 3.27
N MET A 70 4.11 -8.32 2.00
CA MET A 70 3.03 -8.18 1.01
C MET A 70 1.84 -9.08 1.33
N GLU A 71 2.06 -10.29 1.85
CA GLU A 71 0.98 -11.16 2.32
C GLU A 71 0.19 -10.53 3.47
N GLU A 72 0.88 -9.99 4.49
CA GLU A 72 0.23 -9.29 5.60
C GLU A 72 -0.52 -8.03 5.13
N LEU A 73 0.04 -7.29 4.16
CA LEU A 73 -0.63 -6.16 3.52
C LEU A 73 -1.93 -6.59 2.84
N LEU A 74 -1.90 -7.65 2.03
CA LEU A 74 -3.10 -8.15 1.35
C LEU A 74 -4.16 -8.64 2.33
N LYS A 75 -3.76 -9.33 3.41
CA LYS A 75 -4.67 -9.75 4.49
C LYS A 75 -5.32 -8.54 5.17
N ALA A 76 -4.54 -7.50 5.47
CA ALA A 76 -5.04 -6.29 6.10
C ALA A 76 -6.02 -5.53 5.19
N ILE A 77 -5.74 -5.44 3.88
CA ILE A 77 -6.66 -4.86 2.89
C ILE A 77 -7.95 -5.68 2.82
N ALA A 78 -7.87 -7.01 2.76
CA ALA A 78 -9.03 -7.88 2.69
C ALA A 78 -9.91 -7.77 3.95
N ASP A 79 -9.31 -7.71 5.14
CA ASP A 79 -10.03 -7.50 6.40
C ASP A 79 -10.78 -6.15 6.40
N LEU A 80 -10.12 -5.07 5.96
CA LEU A 80 -10.77 -3.76 5.87
C LEU A 80 -11.91 -3.73 4.82
N ALA A 81 -11.71 -4.38 3.67
CA ALA A 81 -12.74 -4.50 2.64
C ALA A 81 -13.96 -5.29 3.15
N SER A 82 -13.72 -6.40 3.87
CA SER A 82 -14.80 -7.22 4.46
C SER A 82 -15.65 -6.46 5.48
N ARG A 83 -15.13 -5.38 6.04
CA ARG A 83 -15.80 -4.49 7.00
C ARG A 83 -16.45 -3.27 6.34
N GLY A 84 -16.41 -3.17 5.01
CA GLY A 84 -16.99 -2.05 4.24
C GLY A 84 -16.32 -0.71 4.51
N ARG A 85 -15.00 -0.71 4.75
CA ARG A 85 -14.25 0.51 5.11
C ARG A 85 -13.84 1.38 3.91
N PHE A 86 -14.06 0.90 2.69
CA PHE A 86 -13.87 1.60 1.43
C PHE A 86 -14.58 0.85 0.30
#